data_AF-A0A4U0P281-F1
#
_entry.id   AF-A0A4U0P281-F1
#
_cell.length_a   1.000
_cell.length_b   1.000
_cell.length_c   1.000
_cell.angle_alpha   90.00
_cell.angle_beta   90.00
_cell.angle_gamma   90.00
#
_symmetry.space_group_name_H-M   'P 1'
#
loop_
_entity.id
_entity.type
_entity.pdbx_description
1 polymer ?
#
loop_
_entity_poly.entity_id
_entity_poly.type
_entity_poly.pdbx_seq_one_letter_code
_entity_poly.pdbx_strand_id
1 'polypeptide(L)'
;MPSWASPYFYRTAAGAKVDLVIDAGNDKRIAIEIKRSMTPTLSKGFMNGCDDIQATHRFFVYPGYERFRLSKDVEAIPLKVMLKELSLILGI
;
A
#
# COMPACT_ATOMS: atom_id res chain seq x y z
N MET A 1 -2.57 -6.79 -15.29
CA MET A 1 -3.63 -6.39 -14.34
C MET A 1 -4.98 -6.55 -15.04
N PRO A 2 -6.05 -6.90 -14.31
CA PRO A 2 -7.40 -6.86 -14.86
C PRO A 2 -7.73 -5.47 -15.41
N SER A 3 -8.58 -5.38 -16.43
CA SER A 3 -8.94 -4.10 -17.07
C SER A 3 -9.62 -3.10 -16.14
N TRP A 4 -10.20 -3.59 -15.04
CA TRP A 4 -10.88 -2.79 -14.01
C TRP A 4 -9.95 -2.32 -12.88
N ALA A 5 -8.68 -2.73 -12.86
CA ALA A 5 -7.71 -2.32 -11.84
C ALA A 5 -6.65 -1.38 -12.46
N SER A 6 -6.59 -0.15 -11.97
CA SER A 6 -5.67 0.88 -12.44
C SER A 6 -4.51 1.10 -11.47
N PRO A 7 -3.27 0.74 -11.85
CA PRO A 7 -2.08 1.03 -11.07
C PRO A 7 -1.52 2.43 -11.38
N TYR A 8 -1.16 3.19 -10.34
CA TYR A 8 -0.48 4.49 -10.48
C TYR A 8 0.37 4.81 -9.25
N PHE A 9 1.18 5.87 -9.31
CA PHE A 9 1.86 6.43 -8.14
C PHE A 9 1.19 7.75 -7.74
N TYR A 10 1.24 8.10 -6.45
CA TYR A 10 0.69 9.36 -5.94
C TYR A 10 1.80 10.23 -5.35
N ARG A 11 1.81 11.53 -5.68
CA ARG A 11 2.73 12.51 -5.11
C ARG A 11 2.11 13.92 -5.13
N THR A 12 2.34 14.68 -4.07
CA THR A 12 1.95 16.11 -3.99
C THR A 12 3.16 17.04 -3.90
N ALA A 13 2.96 18.33 -4.17
CA ALA A 13 3.96 19.38 -3.96
C ALA A 13 4.35 19.52 -2.47
N ALA A 14 3.42 19.21 -1.55
CA ALA A 14 3.66 19.20 -0.11
C ALA A 14 4.46 17.96 0.38
N GLY A 15 4.88 17.08 -0.53
CA GLY A 15 5.77 15.95 -0.23
C GLY A 15 5.05 14.67 0.20
N ALA A 16 3.72 14.59 0.13
CA ALA A 16 3.02 13.31 0.29
C ALA A 16 3.41 12.37 -0.85
N LYS A 17 3.55 11.08 -0.56
CA LYS A 17 3.95 10.07 -1.54
C LYS A 17 3.34 8.72 -1.20
N VAL A 18 2.80 8.04 -2.21
CA VAL A 18 2.51 6.60 -2.16
C VAL A 18 3.23 5.96 -3.35
N ASP A 19 4.08 4.97 -3.09
CA ASP A 19 4.89 4.32 -4.13
C ASP A 19 4.03 3.62 -5.18
N LEU A 20 2.98 2.92 -4.75
CA LEU A 20 2.01 2.26 -5.63
C LEU A 20 0.61 2.37 -5.06
N VAL A 21 -0.32 2.81 -5.90
CA VAL A 21 -1.75 2.75 -5.67
C VAL A 21 -2.36 1.81 -6.70
N ILE A 22 -3.28 0.95 -6.26
CA ILE A 22 -4.14 0.17 -7.15
C ILE A 22 -5.57 0.59 -6.84
N ASP A 23 -6.22 1.26 -7.79
CA ASP A 23 -7.63 1.60 -7.72
C ASP A 23 -8.42 0.57 -8.53
N ALA A 24 -9.28 -0.17 -7.84
CA ALA A 24 -10.07 -1.26 -8.38
C ALA A 24 -11.58 -0.96 -8.41
N GLY A 25 -11.99 0.28 -8.11
CA GLY A 25 -13.39 0.62 -7.86
C GLY A 25 -13.98 -0.13 -6.65
N ASN A 26 -15.29 -0.05 -6.46
CA ASN A 26 -16.02 -0.73 -5.36
C ASN A 26 -15.36 -0.56 -3.98
N ASP A 27 -14.93 0.66 -3.65
CA ASP A 27 -14.22 1.01 -2.41
C ASP A 27 -12.93 0.21 -2.17
N LYS A 28 -12.31 -0.34 -3.22
CA LYS A 28 -11.01 -1.00 -3.15
C LYS A 28 -9.93 -0.08 -3.72
N ARG A 29 -9.29 0.65 -2.81
CA ARG A 29 -8.12 1.45 -3.13
C ARG A 29 -6.96 1.05 -2.23
N ILE A 30 -5.99 0.39 -2.83
CA ILE A 30 -4.86 -0.22 -2.12
C ILE A 30 -3.66 0.71 -2.25
N ALA A 31 -3.17 1.24 -1.12
CA ALA A 31 -1.95 2.03 -1.03
C ALA A 31 -0.79 1.19 -0.52
N ILE A 32 0.35 1.24 -1.21
CA ILE A 32 1.51 0.40 -0.93
C ILE A 32 2.76 1.29 -0.90
N GLU A 33 3.45 1.28 0.24
CA GLU A 33 4.82 1.80 0.35
C GLU A 33 5.81 0.63 0.22
N ILE A 34 6.90 0.79 -0.52
CA ILE A 34 7.89 -0.30 -0.70
C ILE A 34 9.25 0.18 -0.22
N LYS A 35 9.79 -0.45 0.82
CA LYS A 35 11.14 -0.16 1.35
C LYS A 35 12.03 -1.39 1.30
N ARG A 36 13.32 -1.14 1.06
CA ARG A 36 14.41 -2.14 1.17
C ARG A 36 15.04 -2.18 2.56
N SER A 37 14.49 -1.44 3.52
CA SER A 37 14.96 -1.39 4.92
C SER A 37 14.34 -2.53 5.73
N MET A 38 15.13 -3.09 6.65
CA MET A 38 14.65 -4.13 7.58
C MET A 38 13.88 -3.60 8.78
N THR A 39 13.92 -2.29 9.00
CA THR A 39 13.16 -1.60 10.03
C THR A 39 12.04 -0.81 9.35
N PRO A 40 10.80 -1.33 9.35
CA PRO A 40 9.68 -0.62 8.73
C PRO A 40 9.32 0.62 9.56
N THR A 41 9.36 1.78 8.91
CA THR A 41 9.01 3.06 9.54
C THR A 41 8.02 3.77 8.65
N LEU A 42 6.84 4.07 9.19
CA LEU A 42 5.82 4.83 8.47
C LEU A 42 6.26 6.28 8.30
N SER A 43 6.18 6.77 7.06
CA SER A 43 6.41 8.18 6.78
C SER A 43 5.09 8.96 6.90
N LYS A 44 5.17 10.21 7.38
CA LYS A 44 4.02 11.12 7.36
C LYS A 44 3.48 11.32 5.94
N GLY A 45 4.38 11.38 4.94
CA GLY A 45 4.00 11.53 3.54
C GLY A 45 3.18 10.36 3.00
N PHE A 46 3.46 9.14 3.44
CA PHE A 46 2.66 7.96 3.11
C PHE A 46 1.29 8.00 3.79
N MET A 47 1.24 8.33 5.07
CA MET A 47 -0.03 8.43 5.81
C MET A 47 -0.95 9.50 5.20
N ASN A 48 -0.42 10.70 4.97
CA ASN A 48 -1.17 11.77 4.31
C ASN A 48 -1.61 11.36 2.90
N GLY A 49 -0.73 10.71 2.13
CA GLY A 49 -1.08 10.22 0.81
C GLY A 49 -2.18 9.17 0.82
N CYS A 50 -2.20 8.28 1.82
CA CYS A 50 -3.28 7.33 2.03
C CYS A 50 -4.61 8.02 2.37
N ASP A 51 -4.56 9.07 3.19
CA ASP A 51 -5.76 9.83 3.59
C ASP A 51 -6.31 10.65 2.42
N ASP A 52 -5.45 11.34 1.67
CA ASP A 52 -5.80 12.14 0.48
C ASP A 52 -6.55 11.30 -0.56
N ILE A 53 -6.03 10.11 -0.84
CA ILE A 53 -6.64 9.20 -1.80
C ILE A 53 -7.71 8.33 -1.14
N GLN A 54 -8.02 8.46 0.15
CA GLN A 54 -8.99 7.62 0.86
C GLN A 54 -8.72 6.11 0.68
N ALA A 55 -7.47 5.69 0.86
CA ALA A 55 -7.06 4.30 0.74
C ALA A 55 -7.75 3.41 1.77
N THR A 56 -8.38 2.34 1.29
CA THR A 56 -9.12 1.35 2.10
C THR A 56 -8.26 0.17 2.55
N HIS A 57 -7.15 -0.06 1.86
CA HIS A 57 -6.10 -1.00 2.27
C HIS A 57 -4.76 -0.30 2.23
N ARG A 58 -3.98 -0.38 3.32
CA ARG A 58 -2.68 0.31 3.42
C ARG A 58 -1.61 -0.69 3.83
N PHE A 59 -0.60 -0.85 2.99
CA PHE A 59 0.47 -1.81 3.20
C PHE A 59 1.84 -1.16 3.14
N PHE A 60 2.75 -1.67 3.96
CA PHE A 60 4.17 -1.39 3.88
C PHE A 60 4.90 -2.68 3.50
N VAL A 61 5.46 -2.73 2.30
CA VAL A 61 6.25 -3.85 1.83
C VAL A 61 7.70 -3.69 2.27
N TYR A 62 8.23 -4.71 2.94
CA TYR A 62 9.60 -4.74 3.43
C TYR A 62 10.25 -6.11 3.15
N PRO A 63 11.59 -6.25 3.24
CA PRO A 63 12.30 -7.47 2.86
C PRO A 63 12.33 -8.55 3.97
N GLY A 64 11.44 -8.47 4.97
CA GLY A 64 11.37 -9.47 6.03
C GLY A 64 10.48 -10.65 5.70
N TYR A 65 10.08 -11.37 6.74
CA TYR A 65 9.37 -12.65 6.61
C TYR A 65 8.02 -12.67 7.33
N GLU A 66 7.71 -11.66 8.13
CA GLU A 66 6.56 -11.64 9.02
C GLU A 66 5.56 -10.55 8.65
N ARG A 67 4.28 -10.81 8.91
CA ARG A 67 3.22 -9.79 8.86
C ARG A 67 3.01 -9.24 10.25
N PHE A 68 3.01 -7.92 10.38
CA PHE A 68 2.67 -7.26 11.64
C PHE A 68 2.08 -5.87 11.41
N ARG A 69 1.36 -5.35 12.40
CA ARG A 69 0.77 -4.00 12.34
C ARG A 69 1.83 -2.95 12.63
N LEU A 70 1.95 -1.95 11.76
CA LEU A 70 2.73 -0.73 12.03
C LEU A 70 1.89 0.37 12.65
N SER A 71 0.59 0.36 12.39
CA SER A 71 -0.39 1.24 13.01
C SER A 71 -1.75 0.55 13.02
N LYS A 72 -2.80 1.29 13.42
CA LYS A 72 -4.19 0.80 13.36
C LYS A 72 -4.60 0.40 11.93
N ASP A 73 -4.11 1.13 10.93
CA ASP A 73 -4.59 1.04 9.54
C ASP A 73 -3.54 0.54 8.56
N VAL A 74 -2.29 0.32 9.00
CA VAL A 74 -1.18 -0.10 8.13
C VAL A 74 -0.52 -1.38 8.64
N GLU A 75 -0.36 -2.34 7.72
CA GLU A 75 0.37 -3.58 7.97
C GLU A 75 1.69 -3.63 7.20
N ALA A 76 2.76 -4.02 7.89
CA ALA A 76 4.01 -4.41 7.26
C ALA A 76 3.91 -5.86 6.80
N ILE A 77 4.22 -6.13 5.53
CA ILE A 77 4.22 -7.49 4.96
C ILE A 77 5.39 -7.73 4.00
N PRO A 78 5.89 -8.98 3.89
CA PRO A 78 6.84 -9.37 2.85
C PRO A 78 6.24 -9.24 1.46
N LEU A 79 7.07 -9.00 0.44
CA LEU A 79 6.62 -8.91 -0.96
C LEU A 79 5.81 -10.15 -1.39
N LYS A 80 6.26 -11.36 -1.02
CA LYS A 80 5.55 -12.61 -1.34
C LYS A 80 4.15 -12.67 -0.72
N VAL A 81 3.96 -12.09 0.46
CA VAL A 81 2.66 -12.00 1.13
C VAL A 81 1.80 -10.94 0.44
N MET A 82 2.37 -9.77 0.10
CA MET A 82 1.68 -8.71 -0.65
C MET A 82 1.09 -9.22 -1.97
N LEU A 83 1.83 -10.03 -2.73
CA LEU A 83 1.31 -10.60 -3.99
C LEU A 83 0.08 -11.48 -3.76
N LYS A 84 0.06 -12.27 -2.68
CA LYS A 84 -1.11 -13.09 -2.31
C LYS A 84 -2.27 -12.23 -1.82
N GLU A 85 -2.00 -11.23 -0.98
CA GLU A 85 -3.01 -10.28 -0.50
C GLU A 85 -3.67 -9.53 -1.66
N LEU A 86 -2.89 -9.11 -2.67
CA LEU A 86 -3.45 -8.50 -3.87
C LEU A 86 -4.43 -9.43 -4.58
N SER A 87 -4.07 -10.71 -4.77
CA SER A 87 -4.98 -11.72 -5.35
C SER A 87 -6.30 -11.79 -4.58
N LEU A 88 -6.22 -11.86 -3.25
CA LEU A 88 -7.39 -11.96 -2.38
C LEU A 88 -8.27 -10.70 -2.43
N ILE A 89 -7.68 -9.52 -2.31
CA ILE A 89 -8.41 -8.24 -2.33
C ILE A 89 -9.06 -8.02 -3.70
N LEU A 90 -8.33 -8.32 -4.78
CA LEU A 90 -8.78 -8.15 -6.15
C LEU A 90 -9.74 -9.28 -6.60
N GLY A 91 -9.76 -10.42 -5.90
CA GLY A 91 -10.59 -11.57 -6.28
C GLY A 91 -10.12 -12.21 -7.58
N ILE A 92 -8.80 -12.30 -7.78
CA ILE A 92 -8.16 -12.93 -8.95
C ILE A 92 -7.26 -14.09 -8.54
#